data_AF-A0A0F9JJM5-F1
#
_entry.id   AF-A0A0F9JJM5-F1
#
_cell.length_a   1.000
_cell.length_b   1.000
_cell.length_c   1.000
_cell.angle_alpha   90.00
_cell.angle_beta   90.00
_cell.angle_gamma   90.00
#
_symmetry.space_group_name_H-M   'P 1'
#
loop_
_entity.id
_entity.type
_entity.pdbx_description
1 polymer ?
#
loop_
_entity_poly.entity_id
_entity_poly.type
_entity_poly.pdbx_seq_one_letter_code
_entity_poly.pdbx_strand_id
1 'polypeptide(L)'
;MSFNKKFKILGILGTFIISSMLAGSIIRDKNDVPNMIEDNIETKNLKKSDYWTNFTYIHVKNNWSNFGPWLKGDGSWSNPYRIENMTIDATGTPTGAGILIEDSQNVFFEIRNITVTNWGVGSYDGGIVLLNSSNGFLENNNCSGGTSNGIVLNGDLTGTCSNNTLYNNIVDNNGVNGIRIMDHAGGNWVIS
;
A
#
# COMPACT_ATOMS: atom_id res chain seq x y z
N MET A 1 24.09 34.22 -45.21
CA MET A 1 23.15 34.79 -44.23
C MET A 1 22.59 33.63 -43.41
N SER A 2 23.22 33.31 -42.27
CA SER A 2 22.78 32.19 -41.40
C SER A 2 22.07 32.74 -40.17
N PHE A 3 20.90 32.19 -39.86
CA PHE A 3 20.12 32.53 -38.67
C PHE A 3 20.57 31.64 -37.50
N ASN A 4 21.12 32.27 -36.46
CA ASN A 4 21.57 31.58 -35.25
C ASN A 4 20.39 31.51 -34.24
N LYS A 5 19.78 30.32 -34.11
CA LYS A 5 18.73 30.01 -33.13
C LYS A 5 19.33 29.71 -31.75
N LYS A 6 19.68 30.73 -30.96
CA LYS A 6 19.87 30.59 -29.49
C LYS A 6 19.69 31.93 -28.79
N PHE A 7 18.47 32.31 -28.42
CA PHE A 7 18.22 33.05 -27.17
C PHE A 7 16.81 32.71 -26.68
N LYS A 8 16.81 31.97 -25.56
CA LYS A 8 15.67 31.38 -24.89
C LYS A 8 14.86 32.48 -24.22
N ILE A 9 13.55 32.49 -24.45
CA ILE A 9 12.47 32.52 -23.45
C ILE A 9 12.98 32.95 -22.06
N LEU A 10 13.09 34.26 -21.84
CA LEU A 10 13.33 34.87 -20.53
C LEU A 10 12.35 36.05 -20.42
N GLY A 11 11.06 35.74 -20.27
CA GLY A 11 10.03 36.77 -20.29
C GLY A 11 8.64 36.37 -19.78
N ILE A 12 8.48 35.21 -19.13
CA ILE A 12 7.16 34.76 -18.63
C ILE A 12 7.17 34.27 -17.16
N LEU A 13 8.32 34.24 -16.48
CA LEU A 13 8.40 33.77 -15.07
C LEU A 13 8.44 34.90 -14.01
N GLY A 14 8.20 36.15 -14.40
CA GLY A 14 8.37 37.32 -13.52
C GLY A 14 7.10 37.98 -13.00
N THR A 15 5.89 37.47 -13.28
CA THR A 15 4.62 38.16 -12.95
C THR A 15 3.62 37.34 -12.12
N PHE A 16 4.04 36.24 -11.47
CA PHE A 16 3.16 35.45 -10.60
C PHE A 16 3.53 35.48 -9.11
N ILE A 17 4.39 36.41 -8.69
CA ILE A 17 4.67 36.66 -7.28
C ILE A 17 4.44 38.15 -7.05
N ILE A 18 3.61 38.47 -6.06
CA ILE A 18 3.07 39.81 -5.71
C ILE A 18 1.72 40.15 -6.36
N SER A 19 0.69 39.36 -6.06
CA SER A 19 -0.69 39.92 -5.98
C SER A 19 -1.57 39.28 -4.90
N SER A 20 -1.00 38.59 -3.91
CA SER A 20 -1.78 37.95 -2.83
C SER A 20 -1.67 38.63 -1.46
N MET A 21 -1.05 39.80 -1.38
CA MET A 21 -0.96 40.57 -0.13
C MET A 21 -1.72 41.89 -0.22
N LEU A 22 -3.03 41.84 -0.47
CA LEU A 22 -3.97 42.92 -0.09
C LEU A 22 -5.43 42.44 -0.20
N ALA A 23 -5.80 41.41 0.56
CA ALA A 23 -7.20 41.08 0.80
C ALA A 23 -7.31 40.41 2.17
N GLY A 24 -7.19 41.22 3.22
CA GLY A 24 -7.16 40.71 4.59
C GLY A 24 -7.31 41.79 5.64
N SER A 25 -8.13 42.82 5.39
CA SER A 25 -8.74 43.59 6.48
C SER A 25 -10.23 43.29 6.50
N ILE A 26 -10.58 42.15 7.10
CA ILE A 26 -11.98 41.88 7.43
C ILE A 26 -12.31 42.73 8.66
N ILE A 27 -13.12 43.76 8.44
CA ILE A 27 -13.87 44.44 9.50
C ILE A 27 -14.73 43.36 10.17
N ARG A 28 -14.43 43.07 11.42
CA ARG A 28 -15.17 42.09 12.21
C ARG A 28 -16.42 42.76 12.78
N ASP A 29 -17.49 42.76 11.99
CA ASP A 29 -18.82 43.06 12.52
C ASP A 29 -19.32 41.86 13.33
N LYS A 30 -19.85 42.10 14.54
CA LYS A 30 -20.09 41.04 15.53
C LYS A 30 -21.42 40.31 15.37
N ASN A 31 -22.18 40.55 14.30
CA ASN A 31 -23.56 40.06 14.18
C ASN A 31 -23.93 39.35 12.87
N ASP A 32 -22.99 39.07 11.96
CA ASP A 32 -23.26 38.22 10.79
C ASP A 32 -22.87 36.77 11.09
N VAL A 33 -23.84 35.99 11.59
CA VAL A 33 -23.79 34.52 11.48
C VAL A 33 -24.27 34.19 10.06
N PRO A 34 -23.40 33.72 9.15
CA PRO A 34 -23.89 33.24 7.87
C PRO A 34 -24.73 32.00 8.15
N ASN A 35 -26.01 32.03 7.79
CA ASN A 35 -26.80 30.82 7.65
C ASN A 35 -26.07 29.94 6.63
N MET A 36 -25.34 28.94 7.11
CA MET A 36 -24.86 27.86 6.27
C MET A 36 -26.10 27.17 5.74
N ILE A 37 -26.47 27.52 4.51
CA ILE A 37 -27.35 26.70 3.69
C ILE A 37 -26.65 25.34 3.69
N GLU A 38 -27.29 24.33 4.26
CA GLU A 38 -26.89 22.94 4.07
C GLU A 38 -26.95 22.72 2.56
N ASP A 39 -25.79 22.85 1.90
CA ASP A 39 -25.60 22.30 0.58
C ASP A 39 -25.94 20.83 0.74
N ASN A 40 -27.11 20.44 0.22
CA ASN A 40 -27.47 19.06 -0.03
C ASN A 40 -26.39 18.54 -0.96
N ILE A 41 -25.32 18.01 -0.37
CA ILE A 41 -24.34 17.19 -1.06
C ILE A 41 -25.16 16.01 -1.54
N GLU A 42 -25.66 16.11 -2.77
CA GLU A 42 -26.02 14.97 -3.57
C GLU A 42 -24.84 14.04 -3.42
N THR A 43 -25.03 12.98 -2.64
CA THR A 43 -24.05 11.92 -2.48
C THR A 43 -23.94 11.29 -3.85
N LYS A 44 -23.10 11.88 -4.72
CA LYS A 44 -22.62 11.28 -5.95
C LYS A 44 -22.20 9.90 -5.51
N ASN A 45 -22.99 8.88 -5.87
CA ASN A 45 -22.88 7.51 -5.37
C ASN A 45 -21.40 7.14 -5.24
N LEU A 46 -20.83 7.35 -4.05
CA LEU A 46 -19.47 6.96 -3.78
C LEU A 46 -19.56 5.46 -3.85
N LYS A 47 -18.86 4.86 -4.81
CA LYS A 47 -18.80 3.40 -4.90
C LYS A 47 -18.31 2.95 -3.53
N LYS A 48 -19.19 2.34 -2.75
CA LYS A 48 -18.77 1.62 -1.54
C LYS A 48 -17.76 0.60 -2.05
N SER A 49 -16.50 0.73 -1.63
CA SER A 49 -15.55 -0.35 -1.80
C SER A 49 -16.16 -1.57 -1.13
N ASP A 50 -16.22 -2.71 -1.82
CA ASP A 50 -16.60 -3.97 -1.19
C ASP A 50 -15.72 -4.16 0.06
N TYR A 51 -16.33 -4.41 1.23
CA TYR A 51 -15.61 -4.68 2.47
C TYR A 51 -15.68 -6.19 2.72
N TRP A 52 -14.53 -6.84 2.65
CA TRP A 52 -14.40 -8.29 2.82
C TRP A 52 -14.05 -8.59 4.28
N THR A 53 -14.94 -9.30 4.98
CA THR A 53 -14.80 -9.66 6.41
C THR A 53 -14.59 -11.15 6.62
N ASN A 54 -14.14 -11.53 7.82
CA ASN A 54 -13.98 -12.92 8.29
C ASN A 54 -12.90 -13.72 7.56
N PHE A 55 -11.75 -13.10 7.31
CA PHE A 55 -10.56 -13.79 6.83
C PHE A 55 -9.69 -14.17 8.02
N THR A 56 -9.41 -15.46 8.16
CA THR A 56 -8.38 -15.95 9.07
C THR A 56 -7.01 -15.90 8.42
N TYR A 57 -6.92 -16.20 7.12
CA TYR A 57 -5.67 -16.07 6.38
C TYR A 57 -5.94 -16.04 4.87
N ILE A 58 -4.96 -15.54 4.13
CA ILE A 58 -4.88 -15.69 2.67
C ILE A 58 -3.56 -16.39 2.38
N HIS A 59 -3.62 -17.53 1.70
CA HIS A 59 -2.43 -18.23 1.23
C HIS A 59 -2.51 -18.41 -0.27
N VAL A 60 -1.61 -17.76 -0.99
CA VAL A 60 -1.42 -17.93 -2.43
C VAL A 60 -0.16 -18.75 -2.66
N LYS A 61 -0.28 -19.89 -3.33
CA LYS A 61 0.87 -20.72 -3.73
C LYS A 61 0.90 -20.90 -5.24
N ASN A 62 1.61 -20.01 -5.94
CA ASN A 62 1.76 -19.97 -7.42
C ASN A 62 0.46 -20.18 -8.23
N ASN A 63 -0.71 -19.92 -7.66
CA ASN A 63 -2.01 -20.19 -8.28
C ASN A 63 -3.02 -19.11 -7.92
N TRP A 64 -2.86 -17.95 -8.55
CA TRP A 64 -3.70 -16.77 -8.33
C TRP A 64 -5.09 -16.85 -8.98
N SER A 65 -5.34 -17.81 -9.87
CA SER A 65 -6.58 -17.86 -10.66
C SER A 65 -7.78 -18.47 -9.94
N ASN A 66 -7.60 -19.00 -8.72
CA ASN A 66 -8.65 -19.72 -7.99
C ASN A 66 -8.96 -19.10 -6.62
N PHE A 67 -9.18 -17.78 -6.60
CA PHE A 67 -9.62 -17.07 -5.40
C PHE A 67 -11.01 -16.48 -5.56
N GLY A 68 -11.57 -16.03 -4.43
CA GLY A 68 -12.89 -15.43 -4.39
C GLY A 68 -12.99 -14.11 -5.17
N PRO A 69 -14.20 -13.56 -5.31
CA PRO A 69 -14.47 -12.34 -6.07
C PRO A 69 -13.71 -11.10 -5.58
N TRP A 70 -13.11 -11.17 -4.39
CA TRP A 70 -12.26 -10.15 -3.80
C TRP A 70 -10.90 -10.01 -4.46
N LEU A 71 -10.38 -11.05 -5.12
CA LEU A 71 -9.15 -10.97 -5.87
C LEU A 71 -9.45 -10.42 -7.27
N LYS A 72 -8.77 -9.33 -7.63
CA LYS A 72 -8.86 -8.71 -8.97
C LYS A 72 -7.52 -8.81 -9.69
N GLY A 73 -7.53 -8.57 -11.01
CA GLY A 73 -6.33 -8.55 -11.83
C GLY A 73 -6.06 -9.86 -12.58
N ASP A 74 -5.07 -9.83 -13.46
CA ASP A 74 -4.58 -10.99 -14.22
C ASP A 74 -3.09 -11.30 -13.96
N GLY A 75 -2.44 -10.50 -13.11
CA GLY A 75 -1.03 -10.68 -12.76
C GLY A 75 -0.06 -10.09 -13.77
N SER A 76 -0.53 -9.37 -14.79
CA SER A 76 0.33 -8.58 -15.68
C SER A 76 0.78 -7.28 -15.02
N TRP A 77 1.84 -6.67 -15.54
CA TRP A 77 2.34 -5.37 -15.05
C TRP A 77 1.25 -4.28 -15.08
N SER A 78 0.41 -4.27 -16.11
CA SER A 78 -0.67 -3.30 -16.27
C SER A 78 -1.91 -3.63 -15.44
N ASN A 79 -2.04 -4.87 -14.97
CA ASN A 79 -3.22 -5.35 -14.26
C ASN A 79 -2.82 -6.41 -13.20
N PRO A 80 -2.03 -6.02 -12.19
CA PRO A 80 -1.52 -6.94 -11.17
C PRO A 80 -2.65 -7.58 -10.37
N TYR A 81 -2.38 -8.76 -9.81
CA TYR A 81 -3.30 -9.35 -8.84
C TYR A 81 -3.40 -8.47 -7.60
N ARG A 82 -4.62 -8.16 -7.13
CA ARG A 82 -4.81 -7.20 -6.05
C ARG A 82 -5.56 -7.79 -4.87
N ILE A 83 -4.93 -7.71 -3.70
CA ILE A 83 -5.51 -7.95 -2.39
C ILE A 83 -5.59 -6.60 -1.70
N GLU A 84 -6.80 -6.08 -1.46
CA GLU A 84 -6.96 -4.74 -0.90
C GLU A 84 -8.15 -4.57 0.05
N ASN A 85 -8.04 -3.59 0.96
CA ASN A 85 -9.13 -3.11 1.83
C ASN A 85 -9.72 -4.19 2.75
N MET A 86 -8.87 -4.98 3.40
CA MET A 86 -9.29 -6.07 4.29
C MET A 86 -8.73 -5.91 5.69
N THR A 87 -9.52 -6.39 6.67
CA THR A 87 -9.05 -6.64 8.03
C THR A 87 -9.00 -8.15 8.25
N ILE A 88 -7.84 -8.68 8.60
CA ILE A 88 -7.58 -10.11 8.77
C ILE A 88 -7.22 -10.36 10.24
N ASP A 89 -8.04 -11.15 10.91
CA ASP A 89 -7.72 -11.67 12.24
C ASP A 89 -7.08 -13.05 12.06
N ALA A 90 -5.76 -13.10 12.14
CA ALA A 90 -4.97 -14.30 11.87
C ALA A 90 -4.93 -15.30 13.03
N THR A 91 -5.83 -15.14 14.02
CA THR A 91 -5.97 -16.09 15.13
C THR A 91 -6.16 -17.51 14.61
N GLY A 92 -5.23 -18.41 14.95
CA GLY A 92 -5.28 -19.82 14.54
C GLY A 92 -4.91 -20.09 13.08
N THR A 93 -4.27 -19.14 12.38
CA THR A 93 -3.76 -19.36 11.02
C THR A 93 -2.83 -20.58 10.97
N PRO A 94 -3.01 -21.51 10.01
CA PRO A 94 -2.15 -22.69 9.88
C PRO A 94 -0.78 -22.36 9.27
N THR A 95 -0.62 -21.20 8.62
CA THR A 95 0.63 -20.80 7.97
C THR A 95 1.54 -19.97 8.87
N GLY A 96 1.06 -19.57 10.05
CA GLY A 96 1.71 -18.55 10.88
C GLY A 96 1.52 -17.11 10.36
N ALA A 97 0.94 -16.92 9.17
CA ALA A 97 0.76 -15.61 8.55
C ALA A 97 -0.70 -15.23 8.33
N GLY A 98 -1.00 -13.92 8.32
CA GLY A 98 -2.29 -13.42 7.85
C GLY A 98 -2.40 -13.42 6.34
N ILE A 99 -1.33 -13.01 5.65
CA ILE A 99 -1.17 -13.18 4.19
C ILE A 99 0.16 -13.86 3.92
N LEU A 100 0.12 -15.01 3.24
CA LEU A 100 1.28 -15.71 2.71
C LEU A 100 1.20 -15.73 1.18
N ILE A 101 2.16 -15.10 0.52
CA ILE A 101 2.39 -15.25 -0.92
C ILE A 101 3.62 -16.16 -1.09
N GLU A 102 3.40 -17.32 -1.68
CA GLU A 102 4.38 -18.39 -1.83
C GLU A 102 4.58 -18.73 -3.31
N ASP A 103 5.85 -18.88 -3.70
CA ASP A 103 6.28 -19.33 -5.03
C ASP A 103 5.74 -18.47 -6.20
N SER A 104 5.53 -17.17 -5.97
CA SER A 104 4.97 -16.23 -6.97
C SER A 104 6.06 -15.42 -7.66
N GLN A 105 6.75 -16.01 -8.63
CA GLN A 105 7.92 -15.39 -9.28
C GLN A 105 7.60 -14.56 -10.53
N ASN A 106 6.58 -14.94 -11.29
CA ASN A 106 6.38 -14.48 -12.68
C ASN A 106 5.11 -13.66 -12.89
N VAL A 107 4.51 -13.17 -11.81
CA VAL A 107 3.31 -12.33 -11.86
C VAL A 107 3.51 -11.12 -10.97
N PHE A 108 2.77 -10.06 -11.28
CA PHE A 108 2.73 -8.84 -10.48
C PHE A 108 1.57 -8.90 -9.52
N PHE A 109 1.79 -8.47 -8.28
CA PHE A 109 0.75 -8.41 -7.28
C PHE A 109 0.86 -7.16 -6.41
N GLU A 110 -0.29 -6.72 -5.89
CA GLU A 110 -0.46 -5.58 -5.04
C GLU A 110 -1.16 -6.02 -3.75
N ILE A 111 -0.58 -5.66 -2.60
CA ILE A 111 -1.22 -5.83 -1.29
C ILE A 111 -1.37 -4.42 -0.71
N ARG A 112 -2.62 -3.93 -0.62
CA ARG A 112 -2.88 -2.52 -0.30
C ARG A 112 -3.92 -2.34 0.80
N ASN A 113 -3.67 -1.40 1.71
CA ASN A 113 -4.65 -1.01 2.73
C ASN A 113 -5.20 -2.23 3.51
N ILE A 114 -4.30 -3.14 3.89
CA ILE A 114 -4.63 -4.29 4.72
C ILE A 114 -4.32 -3.97 6.17
N THR A 115 -5.16 -4.45 7.09
CA THR A 115 -4.82 -4.56 8.52
C THR A 115 -4.78 -6.03 8.90
N VAL A 116 -3.66 -6.51 9.44
CA VAL A 116 -3.53 -7.88 9.96
C VAL A 116 -3.27 -7.83 11.46
N THR A 117 -3.92 -8.71 12.23
CA THR A 117 -3.71 -8.88 13.68
C THR A 117 -3.57 -10.35 14.04
N ASN A 118 -2.99 -10.65 15.22
CA ASN A 118 -2.98 -11.99 15.85
C ASN A 118 -2.37 -13.13 15.00
N TRP A 119 -1.32 -12.86 14.22
CA TRP A 119 -0.60 -13.92 13.49
C TRP A 119 0.28 -14.76 14.41
N GLY A 120 0.95 -15.77 13.85
CA GLY A 120 1.71 -16.76 14.60
C GLY A 120 2.96 -16.21 15.32
N VAL A 121 3.56 -17.09 16.13
CA VAL A 121 4.71 -16.79 17.01
C VAL A 121 6.04 -17.35 16.49
N GLY A 122 6.02 -18.08 15.38
CA GLY A 122 7.20 -18.68 14.76
C GLY A 122 8.19 -17.63 14.27
N SER A 123 9.45 -18.03 14.13
CA SER A 123 10.53 -17.12 13.69
C SER A 123 10.33 -16.58 12.28
N TYR A 124 9.58 -17.29 11.42
CA TYR A 124 9.24 -16.90 10.05
C TYR A 124 7.81 -16.35 9.92
N ASP A 125 7.07 -16.30 11.02
CA ASP A 125 5.68 -15.86 11.04
C ASP A 125 5.63 -14.33 10.93
N GLY A 126 4.56 -13.83 10.31
CA GLY A 126 4.36 -12.39 10.14
C GLY A 126 2.95 -12.02 9.71
N GLY A 127 2.60 -10.74 9.82
CA GLY A 127 1.32 -10.25 9.29
C GLY A 127 1.22 -10.51 7.78
N ILE A 128 2.26 -10.12 7.03
CA ILE A 128 2.44 -10.44 5.61
C ILE A 128 3.78 -11.16 5.41
N VAL A 129 3.76 -12.29 4.74
CA VAL A 129 4.96 -13.09 4.42
C VAL A 129 5.03 -13.29 2.91
N LEU A 130 6.16 -12.92 2.30
CA LEU A 130 6.53 -13.24 0.93
C LEU A 130 7.61 -14.32 0.97
N LEU A 131 7.25 -15.54 0.56
CA LEU A 131 8.17 -16.66 0.42
C LEU A 131 8.37 -16.96 -1.07
N ASN A 132 9.62 -16.97 -1.54
CA ASN A 132 9.95 -17.25 -2.93
C ASN A 132 9.06 -16.45 -3.91
N SER A 133 8.87 -15.16 -3.65
CA SER A 133 7.92 -14.33 -4.39
C SER A 133 8.53 -13.00 -4.80
N SER A 134 8.25 -12.59 -6.03
CA SER A 134 8.86 -11.44 -6.66
C SER A 134 7.82 -10.53 -7.32
N ASN A 135 8.18 -9.27 -7.55
CA ASN A 135 7.35 -8.26 -8.22
C ASN A 135 6.08 -7.83 -7.45
N GLY A 136 6.13 -7.90 -6.13
CA GLY A 136 5.07 -7.41 -5.24
C GLY A 136 5.19 -5.93 -4.92
N PHE A 137 4.04 -5.24 -4.86
CA PHE A 137 3.93 -3.88 -4.33
C PHE A 137 3.04 -3.87 -3.08
N LEU A 138 3.66 -3.65 -1.92
CA LEU A 138 2.99 -3.62 -0.62
C LEU A 138 2.86 -2.16 -0.18
N GLU A 139 1.64 -1.65 -0.12
CA GLU A 139 1.40 -0.23 0.19
C GLU A 139 0.33 -0.02 1.28
N ASN A 140 0.61 0.89 2.22
CA ASN A 140 -0.34 1.32 3.25
C ASN A 140 -0.91 0.15 4.08
N ASN A 141 -0.12 -0.91 4.29
CA ASN A 141 -0.55 -2.03 5.14
C ASN A 141 -0.14 -1.79 6.59
N ASN A 142 -0.99 -2.22 7.51
CA ASN A 142 -0.74 -2.21 8.94
C ASN A 142 -0.55 -3.65 9.43
N CYS A 143 0.68 -3.99 9.78
CA CYS A 143 1.09 -5.24 10.41
C CYS A 143 1.81 -4.92 11.73
N SER A 144 1.09 -4.27 12.65
CA SER A 144 1.61 -3.82 13.94
C SER A 144 1.07 -4.65 15.10
N GLY A 145 1.79 -4.67 16.22
CA GLY A 145 1.32 -5.25 17.48
C GLY A 145 1.26 -6.77 17.52
N GLY A 146 1.90 -7.48 16.57
CA GLY A 146 1.98 -8.93 16.61
C GLY A 146 3.16 -9.44 17.43
N THR A 147 3.11 -10.71 17.80
CA THR A 147 4.11 -11.35 18.67
C THR A 147 5.40 -11.74 17.94
N SER A 148 5.41 -11.75 16.61
CA SER A 148 6.57 -12.10 15.78
C SER A 148 7.01 -10.93 14.89
N ASN A 149 7.22 -11.15 13.59
CA ASN A 149 7.60 -10.11 12.63
C ASN A 149 6.36 -9.38 12.06
N GLY A 150 6.47 -8.13 11.61
CA GLY A 150 5.39 -7.45 10.89
C GLY A 150 5.28 -7.94 9.45
N ILE A 151 6.30 -7.68 8.63
CA ILE A 151 6.39 -8.12 7.23
C ILE A 151 7.69 -8.91 7.02
N VAL A 152 7.59 -10.08 6.38
CA VAL A 152 8.73 -10.97 6.11
C VAL A 152 8.94 -11.14 4.61
N LEU A 153 10.18 -10.99 4.15
CA LEU A 153 10.63 -11.28 2.79
C LEU A 153 11.72 -12.34 2.86
N ASN A 154 11.45 -13.52 2.31
CA ASN A 154 12.36 -14.66 2.37
C ASN A 154 12.34 -15.46 1.07
N GLY A 155 13.51 -15.82 0.57
CA GLY A 155 13.68 -16.87 -0.43
C GLY A 155 14.36 -18.10 0.16
N ASP A 156 14.49 -19.16 -0.63
CA ASP A 156 15.15 -20.39 -0.25
C ASP A 156 15.90 -21.03 -1.43
N LEU A 157 16.28 -22.30 -1.33
CA LEU A 157 17.02 -23.00 -2.39
C LEU A 157 16.17 -23.26 -3.66
N THR A 158 14.86 -23.09 -3.58
CA THR A 158 13.90 -23.32 -4.67
C THR A 158 13.41 -22.03 -5.31
N GLY A 159 13.62 -20.87 -4.68
CA GLY A 159 13.21 -19.57 -5.21
C GLY A 159 13.84 -18.36 -4.53
N THR A 160 13.66 -17.18 -5.13
CA THR A 160 14.17 -15.92 -4.59
C THR A 160 13.02 -15.02 -4.13
N CYS A 161 13.26 -14.08 -3.22
CA CYS A 161 12.27 -13.05 -2.90
C CYS A 161 12.79 -11.70 -3.34
N SER A 162 12.49 -11.27 -4.57
CA SER A 162 13.18 -10.13 -5.19
C SER A 162 12.23 -9.14 -5.86
N ASN A 163 12.72 -7.91 -6.08
CA ASN A 163 11.96 -6.86 -6.77
C ASN A 163 10.59 -6.55 -6.12
N ASN A 164 10.48 -6.75 -4.81
CA ASN A 164 9.31 -6.30 -4.07
C ASN A 164 9.55 -4.88 -3.55
N THR A 165 8.50 -4.07 -3.52
CA THR A 165 8.55 -2.71 -2.98
C THR A 165 7.55 -2.58 -1.84
N LEU A 166 8.04 -2.15 -0.68
CA LEU A 166 7.26 -1.84 0.50
C LEU A 166 7.21 -0.32 0.63
N TYR A 167 6.03 0.26 0.48
CA TYR A 167 5.80 1.72 0.50
C TYR A 167 4.80 2.10 1.60
N ASN A 168 5.21 2.97 2.52
CA ASN A 168 4.33 3.54 3.56
C ASN A 168 3.56 2.47 4.39
N ASN A 169 4.24 1.36 4.77
CA ASN A 169 3.66 0.34 5.62
C ASN A 169 3.95 0.62 7.10
N ILE A 170 2.99 0.30 7.96
CA ILE A 170 3.07 0.49 9.41
C ILE A 170 3.34 -0.88 10.04
N VAL A 171 4.50 -1.01 10.71
CA VAL A 171 5.01 -2.27 11.28
C VAL A 171 5.52 -2.07 12.71
N ASP A 172 4.75 -1.36 13.52
CA ASP A 172 5.16 -0.92 14.85
C ASP A 172 4.87 -1.97 15.94
N ASN A 173 5.62 -1.90 17.05
CA ASN A 173 5.41 -2.70 18.25
C ASN A 173 5.28 -4.22 18.00
N ASN A 174 6.09 -4.75 17.09
CA ASN A 174 6.16 -6.17 16.79
C ASN A 174 7.20 -6.87 17.69
N GLY A 175 6.91 -8.09 18.12
CA GLY A 175 7.73 -8.81 19.11
C GLY A 175 9.14 -9.17 18.64
N VAL A 176 9.40 -9.21 17.33
CA VAL A 176 10.73 -9.54 16.77
C VAL A 176 11.26 -8.44 15.85
N ASN A 177 10.65 -8.23 14.68
CA ASN A 177 11.07 -7.20 13.72
C ASN A 177 9.84 -6.51 13.13
N GLY A 178 9.94 -5.23 12.76
CA GLY A 178 8.93 -4.58 11.92
C GLY A 178 8.92 -5.18 10.51
N ILE A 179 10.05 -5.08 9.81
CA ILE A 179 10.30 -5.72 8.52
C ILE A 179 11.52 -6.62 8.66
N ARG A 180 11.42 -7.87 8.20
CA ARG A 180 12.52 -8.83 8.17
C ARG A 180 12.81 -9.27 6.74
N ILE A 181 14.02 -8.99 6.26
CA ILE A 181 14.52 -9.44 4.95
C ILE A 181 15.57 -10.53 5.23
N MET A 182 15.41 -11.69 4.59
CA MET A 182 16.15 -12.91 4.91
C MET A 182 16.85 -13.51 3.68
N ASP A 183 17.06 -14.82 3.68
CA ASP A 183 17.84 -15.57 2.71
C ASP A 183 17.31 -15.34 1.29
N HIS A 184 18.19 -15.28 0.30
CA HIS A 184 17.84 -15.14 -1.13
C HIS A 184 16.84 -14.00 -1.43
N ALA A 185 16.78 -12.96 -0.59
CA ALA A 185 15.81 -11.87 -0.68
C ALA A 185 16.44 -10.52 -1.12
N GLY A 186 17.24 -10.57 -2.19
CA GLY A 186 17.93 -9.39 -2.74
C GLY A 186 17.05 -8.51 -3.63
N GLY A 187 17.39 -7.22 -3.76
CA GLY A 187 16.73 -6.31 -4.71
C GLY A 187 15.34 -5.82 -4.30
N ASN A 188 15.00 -5.92 -3.02
CA ASN A 188 13.76 -5.34 -2.47
C ASN A 188 13.97 -3.90 -2.03
N TRP A 189 12.92 -3.09 -2.15
CA TRP A 189 12.93 -1.67 -1.78
C TRP A 189 12.00 -1.45 -0.59
N VAL A 190 12.50 -0.80 0.45
CA VAL A 190 11.69 -0.35 1.59
C VAL A 190 11.72 1.17 1.59
N ILE A 191 10.55 1.77 1.48
CA ILE A 191 10.35 3.21 1.37
C ILE A 191 9.39 3.62 2.48
N SER A 192 9.95 4.31 3.46
CA SER A 192 9.25 4.89 4.61
C SER A 192 8.70 6.27 4.29
#